data_AF-A0AAW3HWA1-F1
#
_entry.id   AF-A0AAW3HWA1-F1
#
_cell.length_a   1.000
_cell.length_b   1.000
_cell.length_c   1.000
_cell.angle_alpha   90.00
_cell.angle_beta   90.00
_cell.angle_gamma   90.00
#
_symmetry.space_group_name_H-M   'P 1'
#
loop_
_entity.id
_entity.type
_entity.pdbx_description
1 polymer ?
#
loop_
_entity_poly.entity_id
_entity_poly.type
_entity_poly.pdbx_seq_one_letter_code
_entity_poly.pdbx_strand_id
1 'polypeptide(L)' 'MDSAIDPVILEQAAGWLVRFQSETLSAADRADFDRWRTRSAAHGAAWTRVEAMLRGFGQVPPEVVRDT' A
#
# COMPACT_ATOMS: atom_id res chain seq x y z
N MET A 1 -15.59 -9.79 12.35
CA MET A 1 -15.58 -8.35 12.71
C MET A 1 -14.17 -7.76 12.50
N ASP A 2 -13.49 -8.18 11.43
CA ASP A 2 -12.93 -7.31 10.39
C ASP A 2 -13.30 -5.84 10.58
N SER A 3 -12.51 -5.14 11.39
CA SER A 3 -12.48 -3.69 11.40
C SER A 3 -12.10 -3.25 10.00
N ALA A 4 -13.11 -3.00 9.17
CA ALA A 4 -12.95 -2.49 7.82
C ALA A 4 -12.11 -1.23 7.95
N ILE A 5 -10.84 -1.34 7.56
CA ILE A 5 -9.93 -0.21 7.50
C ILE A 5 -10.67 0.87 6.72
N ASP A 6 -10.79 2.06 7.30
CA ASP A 6 -11.54 3.15 6.69
C ASP A 6 -11.14 3.28 5.22
N PRO A 7 -12.11 3.30 4.29
CA PRO A 7 -11.81 3.38 2.86
C PRO A 7 -10.96 4.62 2.55
N VAL A 8 -11.16 5.71 3.30
CA VAL A 8 -10.37 6.94 3.23
C VAL A 8 -8.88 6.72 3.56
N ILE A 9 -8.57 5.84 4.52
CA ILE A 9 -7.18 5.50 4.87
C ILE A 9 -6.58 4.58 3.81
N LEU A 10 -7.39 3.65 3.27
CA LEU A 10 -6.98 2.76 2.20
C LEU A 10 -6.66 3.55 0.90
N GLU A 11 -7.47 4.55 0.55
CA GLU A 11 -7.23 5.45 -0.57
C GLU A 11 -5.94 6.26 -0.39
N GLN A 12 -5.68 6.75 0.82
CA GLN A 12 -4.40 7.43 1.12
C GLN A 12 -3.21 6.47 0.98
N ALA A 13 -3.34 5.22 1.44
CA ALA A 13 -2.31 4.20 1.29
C ALA A 13 -2.03 3.90 -0.21
N ALA A 14 -3.08 3.79 -1.03
CA ALA A 14 -2.94 3.64 -2.48
C ALA A 14 -2.26 4.87 -3.12
N GLY A 15 -2.60 6.08 -2.66
CA GLY A 15 -1.93 7.31 -3.09
C GLY A 15 -0.44 7.36 -2.74
N TRP A 16 -0.03 6.75 -1.63
CA TRP A 16 1.39 6.56 -1.32
C TRP A 16 2.05 5.53 -2.21
N LEU A 17 1.38 4.42 -2.53
CA LEU A 17 1.90 3.40 -3.43
C LEU A 17 2.24 3.97 -4.82
N VAL A 18 1.37 4.81 -5.38
CA VAL A 18 1.63 5.50 -6.67
C VAL A 18 2.87 6.39 -6.58
N ARG A 19 3.06 7.10 -5.46
CA ARG A 19 4.27 7.92 -5.22
C ARG A 19 5.53 7.06 -5.10
N PHE A 20 5.45 5.91 -4.43
CA PHE A 20 6.55 4.94 -4.31
C PHE A 20 6.94 4.31 -5.65
N GLN A 21 5.99 4.14 -6.56
CA GLN A 21 6.27 3.69 -7.92
C GLN A 21 6.73 4.82 -8.85
N SER A 22 6.62 6.08 -8.42
CA SER A 22 7.20 7.19 -9.14
C SER A 22 8.71 7.24 -8.92
N GLU A 23 9.49 7.37 -9.99
CA GLU A 23 10.96 7.42 -9.94
C GLU A 23 11.52 8.65 -9.19
N THR A 24 10.65 9.53 -8.69
CA THR A 24 10.97 10.81 -8.06
C THR A 24 10.76 10.84 -6.54
N LEU A 25 10.55 9.68 -5.89
CA LEU A 25 10.34 9.64 -4.43
C LEU A 25 11.52 10.28 -3.70
N SER A 26 11.30 11.49 -3.20
CA SER A 26 12.33 12.32 -2.58
C SER A 26 12.46 12.04 -1.09
N ALA A 27 13.52 12.55 -0.46
CA ALA A 27 13.68 12.44 1.00
C ALA A 27 12.51 13.09 1.77
N ALA A 28 11.93 14.17 1.22
CA ALA A 28 10.74 14.82 1.75
C ALA A 28 9.52 13.88 1.72
N ASP A 29 9.26 13.21 0.59
CA ASP A 29 8.14 12.26 0.46
C ASP A 29 8.25 11.10 1.46
N ARG A 30 9.48 10.60 1.69
CA ARG A 30 9.73 9.57 2.71
C ARG A 30 9.41 10.06 4.12
N ALA A 31 9.73 11.31 4.44
CA ALA A 31 9.41 11.90 5.75
C ALA A 31 7.89 12.12 5.92
N ASP A 32 7.20 12.60 4.88
CA ASP A 32 5.74 12.74 4.90
C ASP A 32 5.04 11.37 5.00
N PHE A 33 5.57 10.35 4.33
CA PHE A 33 5.06 8.99 4.44
C PHE A 33 5.20 8.44 5.87
N ASP A 34 6.37 8.59 6.49
CA ASP A 34 6.56 8.10 7.86
C ASP A 34 5.66 8.86 8.86
N ARG A 35 5.50 10.18 8.66
CA ARG A 35 4.57 11.00 9.44
C ARG A 35 3.11 10.58 9.25
N TRP A 36 2.72 10.21 8.03
CA TRP A 36 1.39 9.71 7.73
C TRP A 36 1.14 8.34 8.37
N ARG A 37 2.11 7.42 8.28
CA ARG A 37 2.02 6.06 8.81
C ARG A 37 2.00 6.04 10.35
N THR A 38 2.75 6.93 10.98
CA THR A 38 2.79 7.08 12.46
C THR A 38 1.59 7.85 13.03
N ARG A 39 0.80 8.51 12.17
CA ARG A 39 -0.36 9.31 12.59
C ARG A 39 -1.42 8.50 13.34
N SER A 40 -1.66 7.25 12.95
CA SER A 40 -2.59 6.37 13.66
C SER A 40 -2.31 4.89 13.38
N ALA A 41 -2.67 4.03 14.33
CA ALA A 41 -2.60 2.58 14.16
C ALA A 41 -3.37 2.08 12.91
N ALA A 42 -4.47 2.75 12.55
CA ALA A 42 -5.24 2.46 11.33
C ALA A 42 -4.44 2.73 10.04
N HIS A 43 -3.61 3.78 10.00
CA HIS A 43 -2.75 4.09 8.85
C HIS A 43 -1.67 3.01 8.66
N GLY A 44 -1.04 2.59 9.76
CA GLY A 44 -0.11 1.45 9.75
C GLY A 44 -0.77 0.16 9.24
N ALA A 45 -1.94 -0.17 9.77
CA ALA A 45 -2.69 -1.37 9.35
C ALA A 45 -3.09 -1.31 7.87
N ALA A 46 -3.50 -0.14 7.36
CA ALA A 46 -3.87 0.06 5.97
C ALA A 46 -2.68 -0.17 5.04
N TRP A 47 -1.53 0.41 5.38
CA TRP A 47 -0.31 0.24 4.61
C TRP A 47 0.14 -1.22 4.58
N THR A 48 0.14 -1.91 5.74
CA THR A 48 0.45 -3.34 5.81
C THR A 48 -0.52 -4.18 4.97
N ARG A 49 -1.81 -3.83 4.93
CA ARG A 49 -2.81 -4.53 4.10
C ARG A 49 -2.51 -4.37 2.60
N VAL A 50 -2.21 -3.14 2.16
CA VAL A 50 -1.87 -2.83 0.77
C VAL A 50 -0.56 -3.50 0.36
N GLU A 51 0.47 -3.47 1.21
CA GLU A 51 1.71 -4.22 0.98
C GLU A 51 1.48 -5.73 0.89
N ALA A 52 0.69 -6.31 1.80
CA ALA A 52 0.38 -7.73 1.79
C ALA A 52 -0.39 -8.14 0.51
N MET A 53 -1.32 -7.30 0.06
CA MET A 53 -1.99 -7.49 -1.23
C MET A 53 -1.00 -7.44 -2.39
N LEU A 54 -0.16 -6.42 -2.45
CA LEU A 54 0.84 -6.25 -3.50
C LEU A 54 1.85 -7.41 -3.53
N ARG A 55 2.33 -7.86 -2.37
CA ARG A 55 3.21 -9.04 -2.26
C ARG A 55 2.50 -10.31 -2.67
N GLY A 56 1.22 -10.47 -2.33
CA GLY A 56 0.39 -11.58 -2.80
C GLY A 56 0.24 -11.60 -4.32
N PHE A 57 0.04 -10.43 -4.93
CA PHE A 57 0.03 -10.27 -6.40
C PHE A 57 1.41 -10.46 -7.04
N GLY A 58 2.51 -10.21 -6.33
CA GLY A 58 3.86 -10.49 -6.81
C GLY A 58 4.30 -11.96 -6.67
N GLN A 59 3.59 -12.75 -5.86
CA GLN A 59 3.89 -14.15 -5.58
C GLN A 59 2.95 -15.12 -6.32
N VAL A 60 2.06 -14.64 -7.19
CA VAL A 60 1.38 -15.55 -8.12
C VAL A 60 2.42 -16.07 -9.11
N PRO A 61 2.73 -17.38 -9.12
CA PRO A 61 3.59 -17.94 -10.16
C PRO A 61 2.91 -17.73 -11.53
N PRO A 62 3.68 -17.51 -12.62
CA PRO A 62 3.18 -17.15 -13.95
C PRO A 62 2.32 -18.22 -14.66
N GLU A 63 1.80 -19.20 -13.94
CA GLU A 63 1.03 -20.33 -14.48
C GLU A 63 -0.39 -19.92 -14.91
N VAL A 64 -0.86 -18.73 -14.53
CA VAL A 64 -2.17 -18.19 -14.92
C VAL A 64 -2.01 -17.10 -16.00
N VAL A 65 -1.14 -17.36 -16.98
CA VAL A 65 -1.10 -16.67 -18.28
C VAL A 65 -1.16 -17.71 -19.41
N ARG A 66 -2.03 -18.72 -19.29
CA ARG A 66 -2.62 -19.38 -20.47
C ARG A 66 -3.76 -20.30 -20.06
N ASP A 67 -4.97 -19.88 -20.40
CA ASP A 67 -5.93 -20.58 -21.28
C ASP A 67 -7.11 -19.61 -21.39
N THR A 68 -7.21 -18.88 -22.51
CA THR A 68 -8.03 -19.25 -23.69
C THR A 68 -9.46 -19.58 -23.33
#